data_AF-A0A2V5PVG3-F1
#
_entry.id   AF-A0A2V5PVG3-F1
#
_cell.length_a   1.000
_cell.length_b   1.000
_cell.length_c   1.000
_cell.angle_alpha   90.00
_cell.angle_beta   90.00
_cell.angle_gamma   90.00
#
_symmetry.space_group_name_H-M   'P 1'
#
loop_
_entity.id
_entity.type
_entity.pdbx_description
1 polymer ?
#
loop_
_entity_poly.entity_id
_entity_poly.type
_entity_poly.pdbx_seq_one_letter_code
_entity_poly.pdbx_strand_id
1 'polypeptide(L)'
;MMRFLAFSLSLFLAASLLAEEELPQDPGEPLEIEPPLLIQEMPNRAPVESTAAAAPQLGPEQIALALEKAKKSAASGERLFRSGIIAKVEAEHRAMKVVRLESDLAKARVQVAQENLVEQQSRFDAAEIPQSELENAKAALEEATNAAAVAVAQQEKAELEAALLNLHRQKKLLAMGSGRKSEVSRAEEKVAALQQQKN
;
A
#
# COMPACT_ATOMS: atom_id res chain seq x y z
N MET A 1 57.25 -1.46 -33.53
CA MET A 1 57.36 -0.98 -32.14
C MET A 1 56.50 -1.88 -31.26
N MET A 2 57.11 -2.80 -30.53
CA MET A 2 56.44 -3.70 -29.59
C MET A 2 56.72 -3.19 -28.17
N ARG A 3 55.68 -3.04 -27.34
CA ARG A 3 55.81 -2.82 -25.90
C ARG A 3 54.95 -3.85 -25.20
N PHE A 4 55.62 -4.76 -24.50
CA PHE A 4 55.05 -5.82 -23.67
C PHE A 4 54.89 -5.35 -22.21
N LEU A 5 53.88 -5.96 -21.57
CA LEU A 5 53.73 -6.32 -20.16
C LEU A 5 54.16 -5.33 -19.06
N ALA A 6 53.19 -4.97 -18.21
CA ALA A 6 53.01 -5.57 -16.88
C ALA A 6 51.97 -4.73 -16.10
N PHE A 7 50.83 -5.33 -15.75
CA PHE A 7 50.04 -4.80 -14.65
C PHE A 7 49.68 -5.97 -13.74
N SER A 8 50.37 -5.98 -12.61
CA SER A 8 50.29 -6.95 -11.54
C SER A 8 48.91 -6.93 -10.89
N LEU A 9 48.35 -8.13 -10.79
CA LEU A 9 47.21 -8.55 -10.00
C LEU A 9 47.47 -8.31 -8.50
N SER A 10 46.57 -7.60 -7.82
CA SER A 10 46.49 -7.60 -6.35
C SER A 10 45.02 -7.67 -5.91
N LEU A 11 44.57 -8.92 -5.75
CA LEU A 11 43.33 -9.31 -5.12
C LEU A 11 43.51 -9.21 -3.59
N PHE A 12 42.91 -8.22 -2.94
CA PHE A 12 42.80 -8.18 -1.48
C PHE A 12 41.45 -8.78 -1.07
N LEU A 13 41.47 -10.05 -0.66
CA LEU A 13 40.35 -10.72 -0.01
C LEU A 13 40.67 -10.79 1.49
N ALA A 14 40.01 -9.96 2.28
CA ALA A 14 40.11 -10.00 3.74
C ALA A 14 39.23 -11.15 4.26
N ALA A 15 39.87 -12.26 4.63
CA ALA A 15 39.23 -13.35 5.36
C ALA A 15 39.28 -13.04 6.86
N SER A 16 38.10 -13.00 7.46
CA SER A 16 37.85 -12.86 8.89
C SER A 16 38.52 -13.98 9.68
N LEU A 17 39.14 -13.62 10.80
CA LEU A 17 39.65 -14.51 11.84
C LEU A 17 38.55 -15.48 12.28
N LEU A 18 38.70 -16.77 11.97
CA LEU A 18 38.04 -17.85 12.68
C LEU A 18 38.98 -18.28 13.80
N ALA A 19 38.47 -18.18 15.03
CA ALA A 19 39.10 -18.66 16.23
C ALA A 19 39.42 -20.15 16.11
N GLU A 20 40.61 -20.53 16.59
CA GLU A 20 40.98 -21.91 16.88
C GLU A 20 39.96 -22.53 17.84
N GLU A 21 39.28 -23.56 17.37
CA GLU A 21 38.63 -24.54 18.23
C GLU A 21 39.32 -25.87 17.94
N GLU A 22 39.88 -26.49 18.98
CA GLU A 22 40.69 -27.70 18.95
C GLU A 22 40.02 -28.81 18.12
N LEU A 23 40.78 -29.37 17.17
CA LEU A 23 40.37 -30.55 16.41
C LEU A 23 40.35 -31.79 17.33
N PRO A 24 39.30 -32.63 17.28
CA PRO A 24 39.29 -33.93 17.95
C PRO A 24 40.40 -34.83 17.38
N GLN A 25 41.16 -35.49 18.26
CA GLN A 25 42.33 -36.32 17.90
C GLN A 25 42.00 -37.72 17.34
N ASP A 26 40.74 -38.04 17.05
CA ASP A 26 40.35 -39.38 16.62
C ASP A 26 39.38 -39.35 15.41
N PRO A 27 39.75 -39.89 14.23
CA PRO A 27 38.92 -39.88 13.02
C PRO A 27 37.75 -40.88 13.04
N GLY A 28 37.48 -41.54 14.18
CA GLY A 28 36.48 -42.60 14.32
C GLY A 28 35.14 -42.21 14.92
N GLU A 29 34.97 -41.00 15.46
CA GLU A 29 33.70 -40.59 16.05
C GLU A 29 32.78 -39.94 15.01
N PRO A 30 31.56 -40.48 14.77
CA PRO A 30 30.57 -39.77 13.98
C PRO A 30 30.19 -38.48 14.72
N LEU A 31 30.43 -37.34 14.07
CA LEU A 31 29.99 -36.02 14.53
C LEU A 31 28.46 -35.95 14.44
N GLU A 32 27.75 -36.54 15.41
CA GLU A 32 26.33 -36.33 15.64
C GLU A 32 26.11 -34.98 16.33
N ILE A 33 26.54 -33.89 15.68
CA ILE A 33 26.09 -32.55 16.03
C ILE A 33 24.89 -32.28 15.13
N GLU A 34 23.73 -32.80 15.51
CA GLU A 34 22.47 -32.39 14.91
C GLU A 34 22.23 -30.92 15.33
N PRO A 35 22.28 -29.95 14.39
CA PRO A 35 21.94 -28.59 14.75
C PRO A 35 20.49 -28.59 15.25
N PRO A 36 20.18 -27.98 16.41
CA PRO A 36 18.81 -27.95 16.90
C PRO A 36 17.92 -27.35 15.82
N LEU A 37 17.04 -28.17 15.24
CA LEU A 37 16.07 -27.70 14.28
C LEU A 37 15.16 -26.72 15.00
N LEU A 38 15.36 -25.42 14.76
CA LEU A 38 14.39 -24.38 15.08
C LEU A 38 13.17 -24.58 14.17
N ILE A 39 12.40 -25.65 14.41
CA ILE A 39 11.01 -25.73 13.98
C ILE A 39 10.26 -24.78 14.90
N GLN A 40 10.36 -23.49 14.63
CA GLN A 40 9.27 -22.60 14.99
C GLN A 40 8.09 -23.11 14.16
N GLU A 41 7.18 -23.82 14.82
CA GLU A 41 5.86 -24.06 14.29
C GLU A 41 5.27 -22.69 13.96
N MET A 42 5.44 -22.24 12.71
CA MET A 42 4.68 -21.13 12.21
C MET A 42 3.24 -21.61 12.33
N PRO A 43 2.39 -21.00 13.19
CA PRO A 43 1.00 -21.39 13.24
C PRO A 43 0.49 -21.31 11.81
N ASN A 44 -0.01 -22.45 11.34
CA ASN A 44 -0.52 -22.68 10.00
C ASN A 44 -1.19 -21.39 9.53
N ARG A 45 -0.51 -20.64 8.66
CA ARG A 45 -1.00 -19.35 8.20
C ARG A 45 -2.13 -19.71 7.25
N ALA A 46 -3.29 -19.97 7.85
CA ALA A 46 -4.55 -19.96 7.14
C ALA A 46 -4.51 -18.75 6.22
N PRO A 47 -4.92 -18.89 4.95
CA PRO A 47 -4.96 -17.76 4.05
C PRO A 47 -5.67 -16.67 4.83
N VAL A 48 -5.01 -15.52 4.98
CA VAL A 48 -5.59 -14.37 5.64
C VAL A 48 -6.84 -14.10 4.83
N GLU A 49 -7.97 -14.63 5.30
CA GLU A 49 -9.26 -14.11 4.98
C GLU A 49 -9.09 -12.65 5.30
N SER A 50 -9.16 -11.85 4.24
CA SER A 50 -9.24 -10.41 4.31
C SER A 50 -10.54 -10.11 5.04
N THR A 51 -10.59 -10.42 6.33
CA THR A 51 -11.42 -9.67 7.25
C THR A 51 -11.03 -8.25 6.95
N ALA A 52 -12.03 -7.46 6.60
CA ALA A 52 -11.95 -6.02 6.73
C ALA A 52 -11.75 -5.73 8.22
N ALA A 53 -10.59 -6.12 8.76
CA ALA A 53 -10.04 -5.56 9.97
C ALA A 53 -9.98 -4.09 9.63
N ALA A 54 -10.88 -3.32 10.25
CA ALA A 54 -10.87 -1.88 10.20
C ALA A 54 -9.40 -1.48 10.26
N ALA A 55 -8.90 -0.88 9.19
CA ALA A 55 -7.54 -0.38 9.17
C ALA A 55 -7.34 0.36 10.50
N PRO A 56 -6.22 0.17 11.22
CA PRO A 56 -5.97 0.92 12.44
C PRO A 56 -6.32 2.37 12.13
N GLN A 57 -7.15 3.01 12.95
CA GLN A 57 -7.59 4.38 12.69
C GLN A 57 -6.36 5.28 12.76
N LEU A 58 -5.67 5.37 11.62
CA LEU A 58 -4.46 6.15 11.45
C LEU A 58 -4.91 7.60 11.60
N GLY A 59 -4.27 8.35 12.49
CA GLY A 59 -4.52 9.78 12.58
C GLY A 59 -4.30 10.46 11.22
N PRO A 60 -4.93 11.62 10.97
CA PRO A 60 -4.87 12.32 9.68
C PRO A 60 -3.42 12.55 9.21
N GLU A 61 -2.49 12.81 10.13
CA GLU A 61 -1.06 12.97 9.85
C GLU A 61 -0.39 11.69 9.33
N GLN A 62 -0.74 10.53 9.90
CA GLN A 62 -0.21 9.26 9.45
C GLN A 62 -0.73 8.90 8.06
N ILE A 63 -2.00 9.23 7.77
CA ILE A 63 -2.59 9.07 6.44
C ILE A 63 -1.91 10.01 5.44
N ALA A 64 -1.63 11.26 5.80
CA ALA A 64 -0.90 12.21 4.95
C ALA A 64 0.51 11.71 4.60
N LEU A 65 1.25 11.17 5.58
CA LEU A 65 2.55 10.55 5.35
C LEU A 65 2.45 9.30 4.45
N ALA A 66 1.42 8.49 4.63
CA ALA A 66 1.17 7.32 3.79
C ALA A 66 0.83 7.72 2.34
N LEU A 67 0.07 8.80 2.16
CA LEU A 67 -0.29 9.37 0.87
C LEU A 67 0.95 9.86 0.12
N GLU A 68 1.85 10.59 0.79
CA GLU A 68 3.10 11.04 0.18
C GLU A 68 3.98 9.86 -0.27
N LYS A 69 4.07 8.81 0.56
CA LYS A 69 4.75 7.57 0.18
C LYS A 69 4.05 6.88 -1.00
N ALA A 70 2.72 6.87 -1.03
CA ALA A 70 1.95 6.28 -2.12
C ALA A 70 2.14 7.04 -3.43
N LYS A 71 2.18 8.38 -3.41
CA LYS A 71 2.46 9.22 -4.60
C LYS A 71 3.83 8.91 -5.19
N LYS A 72 4.87 8.84 -4.33
CA LYS A 72 6.23 8.43 -4.76
C LYS A 72 6.23 7.01 -5.33
N SER A 73 5.50 6.09 -4.70
CA SER A 73 5.37 4.70 -5.14
C SER A 73 4.65 4.58 -6.49
N ALA A 74 3.60 5.37 -6.72
CA ALA A 74 2.85 5.42 -7.97
C ALA A 74 3.73 5.96 -9.12
N ALA A 75 4.43 7.08 -8.89
CA ALA A 75 5.36 7.64 -9.86
C ALA A 75 6.51 6.68 -10.20
N SER A 76 7.09 6.02 -9.18
CA SER A 76 8.10 4.97 -9.40
C SER A 76 7.51 3.76 -10.14
N GLY A 77 6.30 3.33 -9.77
CA GLY A 77 5.60 2.20 -10.39
C GLY A 77 5.35 2.42 -11.88
N GLU A 78 4.96 3.63 -12.26
CA GLU A 78 4.81 3.99 -13.67
C GLU A 78 6.12 3.87 -14.44
N ARG A 79 7.23 4.35 -13.87
CA ARG A 79 8.56 4.22 -14.48
C ARG A 79 8.97 2.75 -14.64
N LEU A 80 8.76 1.94 -13.61
CA LEU A 80 9.06 0.50 -13.62
C LEU A 80 8.21 -0.26 -14.64
N PHE A 81 6.94 0.11 -14.81
CA PHE A 81 6.07 -0.46 -15.84
C PHE A 81 6.56 -0.09 -17.24
N ARG A 82 6.91 1.18 -17.47
CA ARG A 82 7.45 1.64 -18.76
C ARG A 82 8.76 0.94 -19.13
N SER A 83 9.58 0.58 -18.14
CA SER A 83 10.81 -0.20 -18.36
C SER A 83 10.61 -1.72 -18.40
N GLY A 84 9.36 -2.21 -18.32
CA GLY A 84 9.04 -3.64 -18.38
C GLY A 84 9.41 -4.45 -17.14
N ILE A 85 9.69 -3.80 -16.01
CA ILE A 85 10.10 -4.47 -14.77
C ILE A 85 8.89 -5.03 -14.01
N ILE A 86 7.76 -4.30 -14.02
CA ILE A 86 6.52 -4.72 -13.36
C ILE A 86 5.36 -4.81 -14.33
N ALA A 87 4.36 -5.62 -14.00
CA ALA A 87 3.13 -5.72 -14.76
C ALA A 87 2.31 -4.42 -14.69
N LYS A 88 1.54 -4.12 -15.75
CA LYS A 88 0.66 -2.94 -15.80
C LYS A 88 -0.30 -2.87 -14.61
N VAL A 89 -0.85 -4.02 -14.21
CA VAL A 89 -1.81 -4.13 -13.11
C VAL A 89 -1.20 -3.68 -11.77
N GLU A 90 0.11 -3.91 -11.57
CA GLU A 90 0.80 -3.46 -10.36
C GLU A 90 0.98 -1.94 -10.34
N ALA A 91 1.31 -1.33 -11.48
CA ALA A 91 1.39 0.13 -11.59
C ALA A 91 0.01 0.79 -11.37
N GLU A 92 -1.04 0.23 -11.98
CA GLU A 92 -2.43 0.66 -11.76
C GLU A 92 -2.83 0.54 -10.27
N HIS A 93 -2.48 -0.56 -9.61
CA HIS A 93 -2.76 -0.76 -8.19
C HIS A 93 -2.07 0.29 -7.29
N ARG A 94 -0.82 0.65 -7.60
CA ARG A 94 -0.11 1.72 -6.88
C ARG A 94 -0.77 3.08 -7.07
N ALA A 95 -1.25 3.38 -8.28
CA ALA A 95 -2.01 4.60 -8.55
C ALA A 95 -3.35 4.62 -7.78
N MET A 96 -4.08 3.51 -7.77
CA MET A 96 -5.35 3.39 -7.02
C MET A 96 -5.16 3.57 -5.51
N LYS A 97 -4.01 3.19 -4.96
CA LYS A 97 -3.69 3.43 -3.55
C LYS A 97 -3.65 4.91 -3.20
N VAL A 98 -3.22 5.78 -4.12
CA VAL A 98 -3.19 7.24 -3.91
C VAL A 98 -4.61 7.76 -3.74
N VAL A 99 -5.49 7.42 -4.68
CA VAL A 99 -6.89 7.89 -4.69
C VAL A 99 -7.64 7.44 -3.43
N ARG A 100 -7.41 6.20 -2.98
CA ARG A 100 -7.97 5.70 -1.72
C ARG A 100 -7.50 6.50 -0.51
N LEU A 101 -6.19 6.74 -0.40
CA LEU A 101 -5.63 7.50 0.72
C LEU A 101 -6.05 8.98 0.70
N GLU A 102 -6.31 9.56 -0.47
CA GLU A 102 -6.87 10.92 -0.61
C GLU A 102 -8.29 11.00 -0.03
N SER A 103 -9.14 10.03 -0.37
CA SER A 103 -10.49 9.89 0.20
C SER A 103 -10.46 9.63 1.71
N ASP A 104 -9.59 8.73 2.18
CA ASP A 104 -9.45 8.41 3.60
C ASP A 104 -8.96 9.62 4.41
N LEU A 105 -8.02 10.40 3.86
CA LEU A 105 -7.53 11.63 4.48
C LEU A 105 -8.65 12.67 4.59
N ALA A 106 -9.43 12.85 3.52
CA ALA A 106 -10.53 13.81 3.53
C ALA A 106 -11.62 13.42 4.55
N LYS A 107 -11.94 12.12 4.68
CA LYS A 107 -12.84 11.62 5.73
C LYS A 107 -12.27 11.83 7.14
N ALA A 108 -10.98 11.59 7.34
CA ALA A 108 -10.33 11.84 8.63
C ALA A 108 -10.37 13.33 9.01
N ARG A 109 -10.22 14.24 8.03
CA ARG A 109 -10.38 15.68 8.27
C ARG A 109 -11.79 16.08 8.67
N VAL A 110 -12.81 15.46 8.09
CA VAL A 110 -14.21 15.68 8.52
C VAL A 110 -14.40 15.27 9.97
N GLN A 111 -13.87 14.11 10.36
CA GLN A 111 -13.97 13.65 11.74
C GLN A 111 -13.31 14.63 12.71
N VAL A 112 -12.09 15.09 12.41
CA VAL A 112 -11.40 16.11 13.22
C VAL A 112 -12.19 17.42 13.27
N ALA A 113 -12.77 17.87 12.16
CA ALA A 113 -13.59 19.08 12.13
C ALA A 113 -14.87 18.94 12.97
N GLN A 114 -15.48 17.74 13.00
CA GLN A 114 -16.65 17.44 13.84
C GLN A 114 -16.28 17.46 15.32
N GLU A 115 -15.17 16.84 15.70
CA GLU A 115 -14.65 16.85 17.08
C GLU A 115 -14.38 18.29 17.53
N ASN A 116 -13.70 19.10 16.70
CA ASN A 116 -13.46 20.52 16.97
C ASN A 116 -14.75 21.33 17.11
N LEU A 117 -15.77 21.06 16.30
CA LEU A 117 -17.07 21.73 16.41
C LEU A 117 -17.72 21.43 17.76
N VAL A 118 -17.69 20.17 18.20
CA VAL A 118 -18.25 19.75 19.50
C VAL A 118 -17.50 20.43 20.66
N GLU A 119 -16.17 20.47 20.60
CA GLU A 119 -15.37 21.18 21.60
C GLU A 119 -15.70 22.68 21.63
N GLN A 120 -15.76 23.34 20.48
CA GLN A 120 -16.09 24.76 20.43
C GLN A 120 -17.53 25.05 20.86
N GLN A 121 -18.49 24.18 20.53
CA GLN A 121 -19.86 24.31 21.02
C GLN A 121 -19.90 24.27 22.55
N SER A 122 -19.17 23.34 23.19
CA SER A 122 -19.11 23.27 24.65
C SER A 122 -18.50 24.53 25.29
N ARG A 123 -17.47 25.11 24.66
CA ARG A 123 -16.86 26.38 25.12
C ARG A 123 -17.78 27.57 24.90
N PHE A 124 -18.58 27.57 23.82
CA PHE A 124 -19.57 28.59 23.56
C PHE A 124 -20.70 28.55 24.58
N ASP A 125 -21.18 27.35 24.93
CA ASP A 125 -22.20 27.15 25.97
C ASP A 125 -21.69 27.58 27.36
N ALA A 126 -20.39 27.46 27.61
CA ALA A 126 -19.69 28.00 28.78
C ALA A 126 -19.42 29.52 28.71
N ALA A 127 -19.83 30.19 27.63
CA ALA A 127 -19.58 31.60 27.33
C ALA A 127 -18.08 32.00 27.27
N GLU A 128 -17.20 31.03 26.99
CA GLU A 128 -15.75 31.25 26.91
C GLU A 128 -15.29 31.76 25.54
N ILE A 129 -16.06 31.49 24.48
CA ILE A 129 -15.74 31.91 23.11
C ILE A 129 -16.87 32.76 22.49
N PRO A 130 -16.53 33.72 21.61
CA PRO A 130 -17.53 34.48 20.88
C PRO A 130 -18.21 33.64 19.79
N GLN A 131 -19.42 34.03 19.41
CA GLN A 131 -20.18 33.36 18.34
C GLN A 131 -19.40 33.27 17.01
N SER A 132 -18.54 34.25 16.72
CA SER A 132 -17.70 34.24 15.51
C SER A 132 -16.76 33.04 15.43
N GLU A 133 -16.24 32.55 16.57
CA GLU A 133 -15.37 31.37 16.58
C GLU A 133 -16.16 30.10 16.29
N LEU A 134 -17.36 29.96 16.87
CA LEU A 134 -18.27 28.85 16.59
C LEU A 134 -18.67 28.81 15.10
N GLU A 135 -18.99 29.96 14.51
CA GLU A 135 -19.30 30.04 13.08
C GLU A 135 -18.09 29.68 12.21
N ASN A 136 -16.87 30.02 12.63
CA ASN A 136 -15.65 29.59 11.93
C ASN A 136 -15.47 28.06 11.95
N ALA A 137 -15.76 27.37 13.07
CA ALA A 137 -15.71 25.90 13.08
C ALA A 137 -16.81 25.25 12.25
N LYS A 138 -18.02 25.83 12.22
CA LYS A 138 -19.09 25.37 11.31
C LYS A 138 -18.65 25.50 9.85
N ALA A 139 -18.09 26.65 9.47
CA ALA A 139 -17.55 26.87 8.13
C ALA A 139 -16.42 25.88 7.80
N ALA A 140 -15.51 25.61 8.74
CA ALA A 140 -14.45 24.63 8.55
C ALA A 140 -14.99 23.19 8.37
N LEU A 141 -16.06 22.82 9.10
CA LEU A 141 -16.74 21.55 8.92
C LEU A 141 -17.40 21.46 7.53
N GLU A 142 -18.08 22.51 7.09
CA GLU A 142 -18.67 22.57 5.76
C GLU A 142 -17.60 22.44 4.66
N GLU A 143 -16.47 23.13 4.78
CA GLU A 143 -15.35 22.99 3.85
C GLU A 143 -14.79 21.55 3.83
N ALA A 144 -14.58 20.96 5.01
CA ALA A 144 -14.07 19.59 5.12
C ALA A 144 -15.04 18.57 4.52
N THR A 145 -16.35 18.73 4.75
CA THR A 145 -17.38 17.83 4.21
C THR A 145 -17.49 17.94 2.70
N ASN A 146 -17.43 19.15 2.15
CA ASN A 146 -17.39 19.37 0.70
C ASN A 146 -16.15 18.73 0.07
N ALA A 147 -14.96 18.94 0.68
CA ALA A 147 -13.72 18.33 0.21
C ALA A 147 -13.77 16.78 0.26
N ALA A 148 -14.35 16.21 1.32
CA ALA A 148 -14.55 14.77 1.44
C ALA A 148 -15.52 14.24 0.39
N ALA A 149 -16.64 14.92 0.13
CA ALA A 149 -17.58 14.53 -0.92
C ALA A 149 -16.91 14.49 -2.31
N VAL A 150 -16.07 15.50 -2.63
CA VAL A 150 -15.31 15.50 -3.88
C VAL A 150 -14.32 14.33 -3.93
N ALA A 151 -13.57 14.08 -2.85
CA ALA A 151 -12.59 12.99 -2.81
C ALA A 151 -13.24 11.60 -2.92
N VAL A 152 -14.39 11.38 -2.27
CA VAL A 152 -15.18 10.15 -2.39
C VAL A 152 -15.68 9.98 -3.82
N ALA A 153 -16.26 11.02 -4.43
CA ALA A 153 -16.73 10.95 -5.81
C ALA A 153 -15.60 10.66 -6.81
N GLN A 154 -14.40 11.20 -6.56
CA GLN A 154 -13.21 10.89 -7.36
C GLN A 154 -12.77 9.43 -7.17
N GLN A 155 -12.82 8.91 -5.95
CA GLN A 155 -12.53 7.50 -5.66
C GLN A 155 -13.51 6.57 -6.39
N GLU A 156 -14.81 6.81 -6.27
CA GLU A 156 -15.85 6.00 -6.93
C GLU A 156 -15.68 5.99 -8.44
N LYS A 157 -15.41 7.16 -9.03
CA LYS A 157 -15.12 7.28 -10.47
C LYS A 157 -13.88 6.48 -10.86
N ALA A 158 -12.79 6.61 -10.11
CA ALA A 158 -11.56 5.88 -10.38
C ALA A 158 -11.73 4.36 -10.23
N GLU A 159 -12.52 3.91 -9.26
CA GLU A 159 -12.82 2.50 -9.06
C GLU A 159 -13.66 1.91 -10.21
N LEU A 160 -14.65 2.67 -10.70
CA LEU A 160 -15.43 2.28 -11.86
C LEU A 160 -14.56 2.20 -13.13
N GLU A 161 -13.73 3.22 -13.38
CA GLU A 161 -12.82 3.23 -14.52
C GLU A 161 -11.82 2.07 -14.47
N ALA A 162 -11.25 1.78 -13.30
CA ALA A 162 -10.37 0.63 -13.10
C ALA A 162 -11.10 -0.71 -13.35
N ALA A 163 -12.35 -0.84 -12.92
CA ALA A 163 -13.17 -2.02 -13.17
C ALA A 163 -13.47 -2.21 -14.66
N LEU A 164 -13.81 -1.13 -15.38
CA LEU A 164 -14.03 -1.14 -16.83
C LEU A 164 -12.76 -1.52 -17.60
N LEU A 165 -11.60 -0.97 -17.23
CA LEU A 165 -10.32 -1.32 -17.81
C LEU A 165 -9.98 -2.80 -17.60
N ASN A 166 -10.26 -3.34 -16.41
CA ASN A 166 -10.09 -4.77 -16.14
C ASN A 166 -11.03 -5.61 -17.01
N LEU A 167 -12.32 -5.25 -17.11
CA LEU A 167 -13.28 -5.94 -17.97
C LEU A 167 -12.81 -5.99 -19.43
N HIS A 168 -12.34 -4.85 -19.96
CA HIS A 168 -11.80 -4.78 -21.31
C HIS A 168 -10.60 -5.71 -21.49
N ARG A 169 -9.68 -5.74 -20.51
CA ARG A 169 -8.52 -6.65 -20.52
C ARG A 169 -8.95 -8.11 -20.52
N GLN A 170 -9.91 -8.50 -19.68
CA GLN A 170 -10.41 -9.87 -19.61
C GLN A 170 -11.09 -10.30 -20.92
N LYS A 171 -11.91 -9.42 -21.50
CA LYS A 171 -12.54 -9.67 -22.82
C LYS A 171 -11.49 -9.86 -23.91
N LYS A 172 -10.43 -9.04 -23.91
CA LYS A 172 -9.31 -9.19 -24.85
C LYS A 172 -8.56 -10.51 -24.65
N LEU A 173 -8.25 -10.89 -23.41
CA LEU A 173 -7.59 -12.17 -23.14
C LEU A 173 -8.44 -13.36 -23.57
N LEU A 174 -9.75 -13.32 -23.32
CA LEU A 174 -10.67 -14.35 -23.78
C LEU A 174 -10.70 -14.45 -25.31
N ALA A 175 -10.74 -13.32 -26.02
CA ALA A 175 -10.69 -13.29 -27.48
C ALA A 175 -9.39 -13.85 -28.06
N MET A 176 -8.27 -13.71 -27.32
CA MET A 176 -6.97 -14.28 -27.68
C MET A 176 -6.82 -15.76 -27.25
N GLY A 177 -7.83 -16.35 -26.61
CA GLY A 177 -7.81 -17.74 -26.14
C GLY A 177 -7.01 -17.98 -24.86
N SER A 178 -6.44 -16.95 -24.24
CA SER A 178 -5.65 -17.05 -23.00
C SER A 178 -6.43 -16.72 -21.73
N GLY A 179 -7.61 -16.11 -21.85
CA GLY A 179 -8.48 -15.75 -20.73
C GLY A 179 -9.60 -16.76 -20.46
N ARG A 180 -10.22 -16.67 -19.27
CA ARG A 180 -11.32 -17.57 -18.86
C ARG A 180 -12.67 -16.85 -18.88
N LYS A 181 -13.73 -17.54 -19.30
CA LYS A 181 -15.11 -16.99 -19.26
C LYS A 181 -15.51 -16.54 -17.85
N SER A 182 -15.11 -17.28 -16.83
CA SER A 182 -15.36 -16.96 -15.42
C SER A 182 -14.72 -15.63 -14.99
N GLU A 183 -13.57 -15.25 -15.56
CA GLU A 183 -12.89 -13.99 -15.23
C GLU A 183 -13.61 -12.79 -15.85
N VAL A 184 -14.16 -12.97 -17.05
CA VAL A 184 -15.02 -11.97 -17.69
C VAL A 184 -16.30 -11.78 -16.87
N SER A 185 -17.00 -12.85 -16.50
CA SER A 185 -18.23 -12.76 -15.69
C SER A 185 -17.99 -12.04 -14.36
N ARG A 186 -16.92 -12.38 -13.62
CA ARG A 186 -16.56 -11.67 -12.38
C ARG A 186 -16.27 -10.19 -12.61
N ALA A 187 -15.62 -9.85 -13.73
CA ALA A 187 -15.36 -8.44 -14.07
C ALA A 187 -16.64 -7.69 -14.44
N GLU A 188 -17.60 -8.34 -15.11
CA GLU A 188 -18.92 -7.77 -15.41
C GLU A 188 -19.74 -7.55 -14.14
N GLU A 189 -19.79 -8.54 -13.25
CA GLU A 189 -20.42 -8.43 -11.93
C GLU A 189 -19.85 -7.25 -11.13
N LYS A 190 -18.52 -7.09 -11.12
CA LYS A 190 -17.87 -5.97 -10.42
C LYS A 190 -18.26 -4.61 -10.99
N VAL A 191 -18.31 -4.48 -12.32
CA VAL A 191 -18.75 -3.24 -12.98
C VAL A 191 -20.22 -2.95 -12.64
N ALA A 192 -21.08 -3.96 -12.71
CA ALA A 192 -22.50 -3.83 -12.38
C ALA A 192 -22.70 -3.40 -10.92
N ALA A 193 -21.97 -4.01 -9.98
CA ALA A 193 -22.04 -3.65 -8.56
C ALA A 193 -21.65 -2.19 -8.31
N LEU A 194 -20.56 -1.70 -8.93
CA LEU A 194 -20.11 -0.32 -8.79
C LEU A 194 -21.07 0.68 -9.46
N GLN A 195 -21.72 0.31 -10.56
CA GLN A 195 -22.74 1.14 -11.20
C GLN A 195 -24.03 1.23 -10.37
N GLN A 196 -24.42 0.14 -9.71
CA GLN A 196 -25.57 0.13 -8.82
C GLN A 196 -25.35 0.98 -7.57
N GLN A 197 -24.14 0.98 -7.00
CA GLN A 197 -23.81 1.81 -5.83
C GLN A 197 -23.87 3.32 -6.10
N LYS A 198 -23.80 3.73 -7.38
CA LYS A 198 -23.87 5.14 -7.79
C LYS A 198 -25.31 5.64 -7.97
N ASN A 199 -26.28 4.74 -8.17
CA ASN A 199 -27.68 5.08 -8.41
C ASN A 199 -28.50 5.04 -7.12
#